data_AF-A0A7V9VF01-F1
#
_entry.id   AF-A0A7V9VF01-F1
#
_cell.length_a   1.000
_cell.length_b   1.000
_cell.length_c   1.000
_cell.angle_alpha   90.00
_cell.angle_beta   90.00
_cell.angle_gamma   90.00
#
_symmetry.space_group_name_H-M   'P 1'
#
loop_
_entity.id
_entity.type
_entity.pdbx_description
1 polymer ?
#
loop_
_entity_poly.entity_id
_entity_poly.type
_entity_poly.pdbx_seq_one_letter_code
_entity_poly.pdbx_strand_id
1 'polypeptide(L)'
;VNLDDDAHTATGLGFDTGILRPGALQPVTFAESGSFPYSCQIHPMMVGRVEVRGTDGRVAGTDEATPEASPVASPGASPVASPGAREVATVSIADLAFDPPRLEIAAGTTVTWTNDEAIPHTVTSADGTLDSDVLERSDTVSHTFDTAGTFDYACAIHPSMMATVVVKD
;
A
#
# COMPACT_ATOMS: atom_id res chain seq x y z
N VAL A 1 10.22 23.38 -1.71
CA VAL A 1 10.21 24.14 -0.43
C VAL A 1 8.89 23.84 0.24
N ASN A 2 8.90 23.63 1.55
CA ASN A 2 7.69 23.50 2.34
C ASN A 2 7.28 24.89 2.84
N LEU A 3 6.16 25.41 2.34
CA LEU A 3 5.60 26.70 2.74
C LEU A 3 4.46 26.56 3.76
N ASP A 4 4.06 25.33 4.04
CA ASP A 4 3.03 25.00 5.03
C ASP A 4 3.67 24.90 6.42
N ASP A 5 2.81 25.00 7.43
CA ASP A 5 3.14 24.92 8.86
C ASP A 5 3.25 23.48 9.39
N ASP A 6 2.88 22.50 8.58
CA ASP A 6 3.07 21.08 8.82
C ASP A 6 4.32 20.53 8.11
N ALA A 7 4.80 19.34 8.51
CA ALA A 7 5.91 18.68 7.83
C ALA A 7 5.41 17.86 6.62
N HIS A 8 6.21 17.77 5.56
CA HIS A 8 5.84 17.04 4.34
C HIS A 8 7.01 16.24 3.78
N THR A 9 6.74 15.25 2.93
CA THR A 9 7.71 14.66 2.01
C THR A 9 7.23 14.83 0.57
N ALA A 10 8.15 14.73 -0.38
CA ALA A 10 7.83 14.47 -1.78
C ALA A 10 8.70 13.29 -2.24
N THR A 11 8.05 12.14 -2.36
CA THR A 11 8.70 10.85 -2.62
C THR A 11 8.08 10.25 -3.87
N GLY A 12 8.89 10.03 -4.90
CA GLY A 12 8.45 9.52 -6.19
C GLY A 12 9.47 8.56 -6.78
N LEU A 13 9.17 8.02 -7.96
CA LEU A 13 10.11 7.14 -8.66
C LEU A 13 11.39 7.91 -8.99
N GLY A 14 12.50 7.51 -8.35
CA GLY A 14 13.83 8.08 -8.58
C GLY A 14 14.18 9.31 -7.75
N PHE A 15 13.33 9.75 -6.80
CA PHE A 15 13.68 10.82 -5.86
C PHE A 15 12.92 10.73 -4.55
N ASP A 16 13.56 11.23 -3.48
CA ASP A 16 12.95 11.40 -2.18
C ASP A 16 13.53 12.66 -1.51
N THR A 17 12.67 13.57 -1.07
CA THR A 17 13.12 14.76 -0.36
C THR A 17 13.47 14.48 1.10
N GLY A 18 13.05 13.34 1.65
CA GLY A 18 12.93 13.16 3.09
C GLY A 18 11.93 14.15 3.71
N ILE A 19 11.91 14.23 5.05
CA ILE A 19 11.02 15.12 5.80
C ILE A 19 11.44 16.59 5.63
N LEU A 20 10.60 17.36 4.95
CA LEU A 20 10.64 18.81 4.86
C LEU A 20 9.82 19.43 5.99
N ARG A 21 10.50 19.97 7.00
CA ARG A 21 9.85 20.80 8.04
C ARG A 21 9.41 22.16 7.48
N PRO A 22 8.53 22.90 8.17
CA PRO A 22 8.11 24.24 7.74
C PRO A 22 9.28 25.15 7.39
N GLY A 23 9.23 25.77 6.21
CA GLY A 23 10.28 26.63 5.66
C GLY A 23 11.50 25.90 5.08
N ALA A 24 11.61 24.57 5.22
CA ALA A 24 12.73 23.80 4.67
C ALA A 24 12.59 23.61 3.15
N LEU A 25 13.72 23.48 2.45
CA LEU A 25 13.74 23.15 1.04
C LEU A 25 14.78 22.06 0.75
N GLN A 26 14.40 21.11 -0.10
CA GLN A 26 15.30 20.10 -0.65
C GLN A 26 15.23 20.20 -2.18
N PRO A 27 16.34 20.46 -2.88
CA PRO A 27 16.37 20.45 -4.33
C PRO A 27 16.34 19.02 -4.88
N VAL A 28 15.57 18.80 -5.95
CA VAL A 28 15.54 17.54 -6.71
C VAL A 28 15.89 17.86 -8.16
N THR A 29 16.76 17.05 -8.77
CA THR A 29 17.16 17.21 -10.18
C THR A 29 16.59 16.06 -11.01
N PHE A 30 15.89 16.39 -12.09
CA PHE A 30 15.38 15.43 -13.06
C PHE A 30 16.24 15.51 -14.32
N ALA A 31 16.96 14.44 -14.64
CA ALA A 31 17.87 14.42 -15.79
C ALA A 31 17.15 14.16 -17.11
N GLU A 32 15.96 13.58 -17.06
CA GLU A 32 15.19 13.16 -18.23
C GLU A 32 13.81 13.82 -18.26
N SER A 33 13.31 14.10 -19.47
CA SER A 33 11.93 14.53 -19.66
C SER A 33 10.96 13.41 -19.33
N GLY A 34 9.86 13.72 -18.65
CA GLY A 34 8.86 12.72 -18.25
C GLY A 34 7.86 13.25 -17.24
N SER A 35 6.92 12.39 -16.86
CA SER A 35 5.96 12.62 -15.77
C SER A 35 6.37 11.81 -14.55
N PHE A 36 6.66 12.49 -13.45
CA PHE A 36 7.13 11.89 -12.21
C PHE A 36 6.07 12.08 -11.12
N PRO A 37 5.17 11.10 -10.90
CA PRO A 37 4.22 11.16 -9.80
C PRO A 37 4.95 11.08 -8.45
N TYR A 38 4.42 11.75 -7.44
CA TYR A 38 4.96 11.71 -6.09
C TYR A 38 3.90 11.71 -4.99
N SER A 39 4.24 10.97 -3.95
CA SER A 39 3.72 10.87 -2.59
C SER A 39 4.17 11.94 -1.61
N CYS A 40 3.33 12.41 -0.68
CA CYS A 40 3.82 12.65 0.68
C CYS A 40 3.60 11.38 1.51
N GLN A 41 4.64 10.88 2.18
CA GLN A 41 4.61 9.66 2.97
C GLN A 41 3.90 9.83 4.33
N ILE A 42 3.72 11.08 4.78
CA ILE A 42 3.11 11.40 6.07
C ILE A 42 1.76 12.11 5.95
N HIS A 43 1.38 12.50 4.72
CA HIS A 43 0.07 13.06 4.38
C HIS A 43 -0.41 12.45 3.06
N PRO A 44 -1.02 11.25 3.07
CA PRO A 44 -1.21 10.46 1.86
C PRO A 44 -2.15 11.05 0.81
N MET A 45 -2.97 12.04 1.19
CA MET A 45 -3.76 12.85 0.26
C MET A 45 -2.93 13.83 -0.58
N MET A 46 -1.68 14.09 -0.20
CA MET A 46 -0.77 14.96 -0.96
C MET A 46 -0.08 14.17 -2.06
N VAL A 47 -0.85 13.90 -3.09
CA VAL A 47 -0.35 13.35 -4.34
C VAL A 47 -0.10 14.47 -5.33
N GLY A 48 0.97 14.36 -6.09
CA GLY A 48 1.29 15.30 -7.15
C GLY A 48 2.01 14.62 -8.29
N ARG A 49 2.34 15.41 -9.31
CA ARG A 49 3.25 15.00 -10.37
C ARG A 49 4.14 16.16 -10.77
N VAL A 50 5.39 15.87 -11.07
CA VAL A 50 6.30 16.81 -11.74
C VAL A 50 6.33 16.46 -13.22
N GLU A 51 6.01 17.42 -14.07
CA GLU A 51 6.18 17.29 -15.51
C GLU A 51 7.48 17.97 -15.96
N VAL A 52 8.41 17.17 -16.48
CA VAL A 52 9.67 17.65 -17.05
C VAL A 52 9.56 17.59 -18.55
N ARG A 53 9.56 18.75 -19.21
CA ARG A 53 9.46 18.83 -20.67
C ARG A 53 10.83 18.65 -21.32
N GLY A 54 10.86 17.92 -22.43
CA GLY A 54 12.02 17.83 -23.29
C GLY A 54 12.35 19.16 -23.98
N THR A 55 13.51 19.23 -24.64
CA THR A 55 13.93 20.40 -25.43
C THR A 55 13.02 20.67 -26.64
N ASP A 56 12.21 19.68 -27.03
CA ASP A 56 11.15 19.76 -28.04
C ASP A 56 9.78 20.18 -27.47
N GLY A 57 9.70 20.46 -26.16
CA GLY A 57 8.51 20.94 -25.47
C GLY A 57 7.47 19.86 -25.15
N ARG A 58 7.75 18.58 -25.42
CA ARG A 58 6.82 17.47 -25.14
C ARG A 58 7.11 16.82 -23.78
N VAL A 59 6.06 16.32 -23.13
CA VAL A 59 6.15 15.43 -21.97
C VAL A 59 5.97 14.01 -22.49
N ALA A 60 7.00 13.16 -22.40
CA ALA A 60 6.89 11.77 -22.82
C ALA A 60 5.95 10.99 -21.87
N GLY A 61 4.95 10.28 -22.44
CA GLY A 61 4.08 9.35 -21.70
C GLY A 61 2.63 9.80 -21.44
N THR A 62 2.05 10.67 -22.26
CA THR A 62 0.63 11.12 -22.13
C THR A 62 -0.23 10.68 -23.32
N ASP A 63 -0.33 9.38 -23.56
CA ASP A 63 -1.40 8.82 -24.39
C ASP A 63 -2.16 7.74 -23.61
N GLU A 64 -3.44 8.01 -23.41
CA GLU A 64 -4.47 7.09 -22.97
C GLU A 64 -4.74 6.07 -24.10
N ALA A 65 -4.59 4.78 -23.82
CA ALA A 65 -4.99 3.70 -24.73
C ALA A 65 -5.81 2.66 -23.98
N THR A 66 -7.13 2.68 -24.17
CA THR A 66 -7.96 1.48 -24.02
C THR A 66 -7.67 0.52 -25.18
N PRO A 67 -7.57 -0.79 -24.92
CA PRO A 67 -8.40 -1.69 -25.70
C PRO A 67 -9.10 -2.77 -24.84
N GLU A 68 -10.39 -2.97 -25.10
CA GLU A 68 -11.05 -4.26 -24.87
C GLU A 68 -10.45 -5.30 -25.83
N ALA A 69 -9.96 -6.41 -25.28
CA ALA A 69 -10.29 -7.79 -25.67
C ALA A 69 -9.40 -8.79 -24.92
N SER A 70 -10.02 -9.61 -24.06
CA SER A 70 -9.59 -10.99 -23.83
C SER A 70 -9.93 -11.85 -25.07
N PRO A 71 -9.46 -13.12 -25.22
CA PRO A 71 -8.58 -13.91 -24.36
C PRO A 71 -7.48 -14.68 -25.12
N VAL A 72 -6.33 -14.98 -24.50
CA VAL A 72 -5.70 -16.32 -24.60
C VAL A 72 -4.70 -16.54 -23.47
N ALA A 73 -4.83 -17.67 -22.80
CA ALA A 73 -3.87 -18.18 -21.83
C ALA A 73 -2.54 -18.59 -22.49
N SER A 74 -1.42 -18.34 -21.82
CA SER A 74 -0.27 -19.26 -21.79
C SER A 74 0.77 -18.87 -20.72
N PRO A 75 1.57 -19.84 -20.24
CA PRO A 75 1.95 -19.94 -18.84
C PRO A 75 3.40 -19.52 -18.56
N GLY A 76 3.70 -19.28 -17.28
CA GLY A 76 5.05 -19.23 -16.73
C GLY A 76 5.38 -17.88 -16.09
N ALA A 77 5.76 -17.77 -14.82
CA ALA A 77 6.44 -18.74 -13.97
C ALA A 77 5.74 -18.87 -12.61
N SER A 78 5.44 -20.09 -12.22
CA SER A 78 5.31 -20.44 -10.81
C SER A 78 6.64 -20.11 -10.11
N PRO A 79 6.66 -19.42 -8.97
CA PRO A 79 7.81 -19.50 -8.09
C PRO A 79 7.97 -20.97 -7.71
N VAL A 80 9.19 -21.49 -7.86
CA VAL A 80 9.55 -22.81 -7.36
C VAL A 80 9.32 -22.78 -5.86
N ALA A 81 8.22 -23.40 -5.41
CA ALA A 81 7.94 -23.59 -4.00
C ALA A 81 9.11 -24.38 -3.40
N SER A 82 9.87 -23.72 -2.55
CA SER A 82 10.81 -24.39 -1.67
C SER A 82 9.98 -24.98 -0.52
N PRO A 83 9.92 -26.31 -0.33
CA PRO A 83 9.13 -26.89 0.73
C PRO A 83 9.80 -26.57 2.07
N GLY A 84 9.22 -25.64 2.84
CA GLY A 84 9.66 -25.39 4.22
C GLY A 84 9.44 -23.98 4.77
N ALA A 85 9.15 -22.98 3.95
CA ALA A 85 8.79 -21.65 4.43
C ALA A 85 7.26 -21.49 4.41
N ARG A 86 6.65 -21.23 5.58
CA ARG A 86 5.26 -20.74 5.60
C ARG A 86 5.22 -19.42 4.84
N GLU A 87 4.33 -19.32 3.86
CA GLU A 87 4.12 -18.06 3.14
C GLU A 87 3.64 -17.00 4.13
N VAL A 88 4.21 -15.80 4.03
CA VAL A 88 3.85 -14.64 4.85
C VAL A 88 3.32 -13.56 3.93
N ALA A 89 2.11 -13.08 4.21
CA ALA A 89 1.52 -11.91 3.59
C ALA A 89 1.40 -10.78 4.61
N THR A 90 1.38 -9.53 4.16
CA THR A 90 1.32 -8.36 5.05
C THR A 90 0.14 -7.47 4.69
N VAL A 91 -0.40 -6.81 5.72
CA VAL A 91 -1.43 -5.76 5.60
C VAL A 91 -0.95 -4.57 6.43
N SER A 92 -0.89 -3.40 5.82
CA SER A 92 -0.65 -2.14 6.51
C SER A 92 -1.97 -1.58 7.04
N ILE A 93 -1.97 -1.03 8.25
CA ILE A 93 -3.05 -0.20 8.76
C ILE A 93 -2.56 1.24 8.76
N ALA A 94 -3.06 2.03 7.82
CA ALA A 94 -2.73 3.42 7.61
C ALA A 94 -3.90 4.12 6.93
N ASP A 95 -3.97 5.44 7.03
CA ASP A 95 -4.99 6.25 6.36
C ASP A 95 -6.44 5.87 6.73
N LEU A 96 -6.65 5.42 7.97
CA LEU A 96 -7.92 4.81 8.38
C LEU A 96 -8.39 3.72 7.39
N ALA A 97 -7.47 2.89 6.92
CA ALA A 97 -7.73 1.77 6.02
C ALA A 97 -6.83 0.57 6.33
N PHE A 98 -7.26 -0.59 5.87
CA PHE A 98 -6.40 -1.76 5.71
C PHE A 98 -5.91 -1.78 4.27
N ASP A 99 -4.60 -1.90 4.05
CA ASP A 99 -3.98 -1.98 2.73
C ASP A 99 -3.18 -3.28 2.56
N PRO A 100 -3.52 -4.15 1.60
CA PRO A 100 -4.65 -4.01 0.68
C PRO A 100 -6.01 -4.28 1.37
N PRO A 101 -7.12 -3.66 0.90
CA PRO A 101 -8.46 -3.91 1.45
C PRO A 101 -9.02 -5.29 1.06
N ARG A 102 -8.40 -5.94 0.06
CA ARG A 102 -8.66 -7.33 -0.31
C ARG A 102 -7.34 -8.04 -0.54
N LEU A 103 -7.09 -9.10 0.22
CA LEU A 103 -5.89 -9.92 0.14
C LEU A 103 -6.26 -11.34 -0.30
N GLU A 104 -5.60 -11.87 -1.34
CA GLU A 104 -5.79 -13.25 -1.78
C GLU A 104 -4.53 -14.08 -1.46
N ILE A 105 -4.69 -15.20 -0.76
CA ILE A 105 -3.60 -16.05 -0.26
C ILE A 105 -3.90 -17.54 -0.47
N ALA A 106 -2.88 -18.39 -0.37
CA ALA A 106 -3.07 -19.84 -0.29
C ALA A 106 -3.34 -20.28 1.16
N ALA A 107 -4.06 -21.39 1.34
CA ALA A 107 -4.21 -22.02 2.65
C ALA A 107 -2.85 -22.34 3.29
N GLY A 108 -2.73 -22.10 4.60
CA GLY A 108 -1.50 -22.20 5.37
C GLY A 108 -0.64 -20.91 5.41
N THR A 109 -1.09 -19.83 4.74
CA THR A 109 -0.41 -18.53 4.78
C THR A 109 -0.64 -17.81 6.12
N THR A 110 0.42 -17.24 6.68
CA THR A 110 0.32 -16.30 7.80
C THR A 110 0.18 -14.87 7.28
N VAL A 111 -0.88 -14.17 7.68
CA VAL A 111 -1.03 -12.73 7.43
C VAL A 111 -0.57 -11.96 8.67
N THR A 112 0.24 -10.92 8.47
CA THR A 112 0.67 -9.99 9.52
C THR A 112 0.11 -8.60 9.23
N TRP A 113 -0.62 -8.04 10.19
CA TRP A 113 -1.08 -6.67 10.16
C TRP A 113 -0.14 -5.80 10.99
N THR A 114 0.19 -4.62 10.49
CA THR A 114 1.01 -3.63 11.22
C THR A 114 0.28 -2.30 11.26
N ASN A 115 0.18 -1.68 12.44
CA ASN A 115 -0.32 -0.32 12.54
C ASN A 115 0.79 0.69 12.21
N ASP A 116 0.74 1.27 11.02
CA ASP A 116 1.75 2.21 10.54
C ASP A 116 1.42 3.67 10.90
N GLU A 117 0.29 3.92 11.56
CA GLU A 117 -0.14 5.25 11.98
C GLU A 117 -0.24 5.44 13.51
N ALA A 118 -0.53 6.66 13.96
CA ALA A 118 -0.64 6.99 15.39
C ALA A 118 -1.97 6.58 16.00
N ILE A 119 -2.96 6.31 15.15
CA ILE A 119 -4.34 6.07 15.54
C ILE A 119 -4.43 4.61 15.98
N PRO A 120 -4.95 4.30 17.18
CA PRO A 120 -5.10 2.91 17.62
C PRO A 120 -6.14 2.17 16.77
N HIS A 121 -5.87 0.91 16.45
CA HIS A 121 -6.75 0.07 15.61
C HIS A 121 -6.94 -1.32 16.17
N THR A 122 -7.89 -2.06 15.60
CA THR A 122 -8.01 -3.50 15.81
C THR A 122 -8.16 -4.21 14.47
N VAL A 123 -7.86 -5.50 14.45
CA VAL A 123 -8.19 -6.44 13.38
C VAL A 123 -9.20 -7.41 13.96
N THR A 124 -10.48 -7.20 13.67
CA THR A 124 -11.57 -7.93 14.31
C THR A 124 -12.53 -8.51 13.28
N SER A 125 -12.81 -9.81 13.33
CA SER A 125 -13.85 -10.45 12.51
C SER A 125 -15.16 -10.58 13.29
N ALA A 126 -16.30 -10.60 12.59
CA ALA A 126 -17.62 -10.70 13.23
C ALA A 126 -17.85 -12.03 13.96
N ASP A 127 -17.16 -13.09 13.54
CA ASP A 127 -17.20 -14.43 14.15
C ASP A 127 -16.17 -14.62 15.29
N GLY A 128 -15.33 -13.61 15.54
CA GLY A 128 -14.31 -13.62 16.60
C GLY A 128 -13.09 -14.49 16.28
N THR A 129 -12.94 -14.99 15.05
CA THR A 129 -11.74 -15.74 14.63
C THR A 129 -10.49 -14.86 14.55
N LEU A 130 -10.68 -13.57 14.26
CA LEU A 130 -9.68 -12.51 14.38
C LEU A 130 -10.07 -11.58 15.52
N ASP A 131 -9.18 -11.42 16.50
CA ASP A 131 -9.28 -10.46 17.59
C ASP A 131 -7.87 -10.08 18.05
N SER A 132 -7.40 -8.89 17.68
CA SER A 132 -5.99 -8.49 17.79
C SER A 132 -5.61 -7.79 19.10
N ASP A 133 -6.55 -7.59 20.03
CA ASP A 133 -6.49 -6.47 20.97
C ASP A 133 -6.30 -5.11 20.24
N VAL A 134 -6.10 -4.03 21.01
CA VAL A 134 -5.76 -2.72 20.45
C VAL A 134 -4.31 -2.72 20.00
N LEU A 135 -4.09 -2.33 18.74
CA LEU A 135 -2.79 -2.12 18.13
C LEU A 135 -2.44 -0.64 18.19
N GLU A 136 -1.45 -0.28 18.99
CA GLU A 136 -0.83 1.04 18.98
C GLU A 136 0.11 1.18 17.78
N ARG A 137 0.69 2.37 17.58
CA ARG A 137 1.66 2.58 16.49
C ARG A 137 2.78 1.54 16.53
N SER A 138 3.07 0.97 15.36
CA SER A 138 4.06 -0.06 15.10
C SER A 138 3.79 -1.42 15.75
N ASP A 139 2.65 -1.58 16.42
CA ASP A 139 2.22 -2.90 16.88
C ASP A 139 1.82 -3.77 15.70
N THR A 140 2.03 -5.07 15.88
CA THR A 140 1.75 -6.08 14.86
C THR A 140 0.95 -7.23 15.44
N VAL A 141 -0.01 -7.75 14.68
CA VAL A 141 -0.70 -9.01 14.95
C VAL A 141 -0.54 -9.95 13.77
N SER A 142 -0.57 -11.26 14.01
CA SER A 142 -0.50 -12.26 12.93
C SER A 142 -1.51 -13.38 13.11
N HIS A 143 -2.03 -13.89 12.00
CA HIS A 143 -2.96 -15.01 11.96
C HIS A 143 -2.64 -15.95 10.80
N THR A 144 -2.62 -17.26 11.03
CA THR A 144 -2.47 -18.27 9.97
C THR A 144 -3.83 -18.74 9.50
N PHE A 145 -4.08 -18.67 8.20
CA PHE A 145 -5.32 -19.13 7.58
C PHE A 145 -5.15 -20.53 6.99
N ASP A 146 -5.55 -21.56 7.73
CA ASP A 146 -5.36 -22.96 7.30
C ASP A 146 -6.50 -23.52 6.43
N THR A 147 -7.63 -22.79 6.31
CA THR A 147 -8.83 -23.27 5.60
C THR A 147 -9.22 -22.30 4.49
N ALA A 148 -9.49 -22.82 3.29
CA ALA A 148 -10.02 -22.05 2.19
C ALA A 148 -11.36 -21.40 2.54
N GLY A 149 -11.57 -20.16 2.10
CA GLY A 149 -12.73 -19.38 2.51
C GLY A 149 -12.55 -17.88 2.29
N THR A 150 -13.58 -17.12 2.65
CA THR A 150 -13.57 -15.65 2.65
C THR A 150 -13.76 -15.18 4.08
N PHE A 151 -12.87 -14.33 4.56
CA PHE A 151 -12.79 -13.86 5.93
C PHE A 151 -12.86 -12.33 5.93
N ASP A 152 -14.03 -11.81 6.29
CA ASP A 152 -14.25 -10.37 6.43
C ASP A 152 -13.88 -9.90 7.83
N TYR A 153 -13.22 -8.75 7.92
CA TYR A 153 -12.79 -8.15 9.17
C TYR A 153 -12.86 -6.63 9.10
N ALA A 154 -12.91 -6.00 10.27
CA ALA A 154 -13.02 -4.56 10.43
C ALA A 154 -12.24 -4.07 11.66
N CYS A 155 -12.01 -2.76 11.73
CA CYS A 155 -11.57 -2.12 12.95
C CYS A 155 -12.79 -1.88 13.87
N ALA A 156 -12.73 -2.36 15.11
CA ALA A 156 -13.79 -2.20 16.09
C ALA A 156 -13.92 -0.74 16.59
N ILE A 157 -12.82 0.03 16.52
CA ILE A 157 -12.78 1.46 16.89
C ILE A 157 -13.31 2.33 15.76
N HIS A 158 -13.07 1.93 14.50
CA HIS A 158 -13.44 2.65 13.29
C HIS A 158 -14.25 1.75 12.33
N PRO A 159 -15.58 1.58 12.54
CA PRO A 159 -16.36 0.55 11.85
C PRO A 159 -16.47 0.68 10.32
N SER A 160 -16.09 1.82 9.74
CA SER A 160 -16.00 1.99 8.28
C SER A 160 -14.74 1.37 7.68
N MET A 161 -13.74 1.02 8.49
CA MET A 161 -12.53 0.33 8.05
C MET A 161 -12.84 -1.15 7.92
N MET A 162 -13.01 -1.62 6.70
CA MET A 162 -13.38 -3.01 6.39
C MET A 162 -12.43 -3.57 5.34
N ALA A 163 -12.10 -4.85 5.48
CA ALA A 163 -11.29 -5.56 4.52
C ALA A 163 -11.61 -7.06 4.52
N THR A 164 -11.07 -7.76 3.52
CA THR A 164 -11.34 -9.18 3.30
C THR A 164 -10.05 -9.94 2.99
N VAL A 165 -9.88 -11.11 3.61
CA VAL A 165 -8.90 -12.13 3.18
C VAL A 165 -9.65 -13.25 2.44
N VAL A 166 -9.18 -13.58 1.23
CA VAL A 166 -9.67 -14.71 0.44
C VAL A 166 -8.59 -15.78 0.43
N VAL A 167 -8.88 -16.94 1.01
CA VAL A 167 -7.99 -18.09 1.08
C VAL A 167 -8.38 -19.07 -0.01
N LYS A 168 -7.46 -19.33 -0.93
CA LYS A 168 -7.61 -20.26 -2.05
C LYS A 168 -7.08 -21.64 -1.69
N ASP A 169 -7.64 -22.65 -2.36
CA ASP A 169 -7.18 -24.04 -2.34
C ASP A 169 -5.83 -24.22 -3.07
#